data_AF-A0A0N6ZV72-F1
#
_entry.id   AF-A0A0N6ZV72-F1
#
_cell.length_a   1.000
_cell.length_b   1.000
_cell.length_c   1.000
_cell.angle_alpha   90.00
_cell.angle_beta   90.00
_cell.angle_gamma   90.00
#
_symmetry.space_group_name_H-M   'P 1'
#
loop_
_entity.id
_entity.type
_entity.pdbx_description
1 polymer ?
#
loop_
_entity_poly.entity_id
_entity_poly.type
_entity_poly.pdbx_seq_one_letter_code
_entity_poly.pdbx_strand_id
1 'polypeptide(L)'
;MRKSFALNTEPHVAEIGAELELQFQAEVMGDEYLDAYAEFREAQQSESGVDVDELQSGDVEQLRKVTGGLRIFLARLAVPESAVLLTRVDVVKGGEVLESFQSWGEAAAYADGIDGAKPQWGLRLPERVLLQLLEWTVELYAGGKRPPTSPGASARPSPKAGKRSTGTSRSKGSTRTAGR
;
A
#
# COMPACT_ATOMS: atom_id res chain seq x y z
N MET A 1 9.41 -29.63 -24.89
CA MET A 1 8.77 -29.60 -23.56
C MET A 1 7.87 -28.37 -23.49
N ARG A 2 6.58 -28.50 -23.21
CA ARG A 2 5.63 -27.38 -23.09
C ARG A 2 5.46 -27.03 -21.61
N LYS A 3 5.40 -25.74 -21.28
CA LYS A 3 5.12 -25.22 -19.94
C LYS A 3 3.91 -24.30 -20.04
N SER A 4 2.95 -24.47 -19.13
CA SER A 4 1.76 -23.62 -19.00
C SER A 4 1.83 -22.79 -17.72
N PHE A 5 1.19 -21.64 -17.74
CA PHE A 5 1.06 -20.72 -16.62
C PHE A 5 -0.42 -20.36 -16.47
N ALA A 6 -0.88 -20.20 -15.24
CA ALA A 6 -2.24 -19.74 -14.96
C ALA A 6 -2.24 -18.22 -14.80
N LEU A 7 -3.31 -17.57 -15.23
CA LEU A 7 -3.59 -16.15 -15.03
C LEU A 7 -4.92 -16.03 -14.29
N ASN A 8 -5.03 -15.04 -13.42
CA ASN A 8 -6.29 -14.66 -12.85
C ASN A 8 -7.18 -14.04 -13.94
N THR A 9 -8.48 -14.30 -13.86
CA THR A 9 -9.46 -13.80 -14.83
C THR A 9 -10.63 -13.08 -14.18
N GLU A 10 -10.71 -13.15 -12.86
CA GLU A 10 -11.72 -12.50 -12.05
C GLU A 10 -11.09 -11.34 -11.27
N PRO A 11 -11.80 -10.20 -11.11
CA PRO A 11 -11.33 -9.11 -10.28
C PRO A 11 -11.07 -9.54 -8.83
N HIS A 12 -10.02 -8.97 -8.22
CA HIS A 12 -9.81 -9.12 -6.78
C HIS A 12 -10.76 -8.22 -6.03
N VAL A 13 -11.41 -8.74 -4.98
CA VAL A 13 -12.42 -7.98 -4.22
C VAL A 13 -11.89 -7.64 -2.84
N ALA A 14 -11.90 -6.35 -2.50
CA ALA A 14 -11.69 -5.85 -1.15
C ALA A 14 -13.04 -5.55 -0.49
N GLU A 15 -13.40 -6.34 0.51
CA GLU A 15 -14.58 -6.13 1.34
C GLU A 15 -14.26 -5.13 2.47
N ILE A 16 -14.99 -4.03 2.53
CA ILE A 16 -14.80 -2.95 3.50
C ILE A 16 -16.06 -2.81 4.35
N GLY A 17 -16.02 -3.38 5.55
CA GLY A 17 -17.21 -3.44 6.41
C GLY A 17 -18.21 -4.45 5.85
N ALA A 18 -19.51 -4.16 5.97
CA ALA A 18 -20.57 -5.12 5.63
C ALA A 18 -21.16 -4.96 4.22
N GLU A 19 -20.98 -3.81 3.58
CA GLU A 19 -21.76 -3.45 2.37
C GLU A 19 -20.92 -2.87 1.23
N LEU A 20 -19.65 -2.52 1.48
CA LEU A 20 -18.81 -1.88 0.48
C LEU A 20 -17.79 -2.88 -0.09
N GLU A 21 -17.83 -3.04 -1.41
CA GLU A 21 -16.84 -3.81 -2.16
C GLU A 21 -16.10 -2.89 -3.11
N LEU A 22 -14.77 -3.00 -3.13
CA LEU A 22 -13.93 -2.41 -4.16
C LEU A 22 -13.27 -3.53 -4.97
N GLN A 23 -13.43 -3.46 -6.28
CA GLN A 23 -12.90 -4.44 -7.22
C GLN A 23 -11.64 -3.91 -7.89
N PHE A 24 -10.62 -4.76 -7.95
CA PHE A 24 -9.32 -4.50 -8.55
C PHE A 24 -9.08 -5.44 -9.72
N GLN A 25 -8.28 -5.00 -10.69
CA GLN A 25 -8.04 -5.75 -11.93
C GLN A 25 -7.53 -7.16 -11.66
N ALA A 26 -7.97 -8.16 -12.43
CA ALA A 26 -7.54 -9.54 -12.21
C ALA A 26 -6.01 -9.72 -12.31
N GLU A 27 -5.41 -9.05 -13.28
CA GLU A 27 -3.97 -9.00 -13.54
C GLU A 27 -3.60 -7.56 -13.88
N VAL A 28 -2.41 -7.13 -13.48
CA VAL A 28 -1.81 -5.84 -13.84
C VAL A 28 -0.43 -6.11 -14.40
N MET A 29 -0.07 -5.46 -15.51
CA MET A 29 1.27 -5.64 -16.05
C MET A 29 2.30 -5.01 -15.10
N GLY A 30 3.44 -5.69 -14.92
CA GLY A 30 4.41 -5.29 -13.90
C GLY A 30 4.99 -3.90 -14.13
N ASP A 31 5.13 -3.47 -15.38
CA ASP A 31 5.51 -2.11 -15.78
C ASP A 31 4.42 -1.10 -15.43
N GLU A 32 3.15 -1.35 -15.79
CA GLU A 32 2.02 -0.48 -15.45
C GLU A 32 1.90 -0.25 -13.93
N TYR A 33 2.09 -1.31 -13.14
CA TYR A 33 2.12 -1.21 -11.68
C TYR A 33 3.27 -0.35 -11.18
N LEU A 34 4.48 -0.56 -11.72
CA LEU A 34 5.68 0.17 -11.31
C LEU A 34 5.59 1.65 -11.68
N ASP A 35 5.03 1.98 -12.83
CA ASP A 35 4.80 3.36 -13.28
C ASP A 35 3.79 4.05 -12.35
N ALA A 36 2.65 3.41 -12.08
CA ALA A 36 1.66 3.95 -11.14
C ALA A 36 2.25 4.15 -9.73
N TYR A 37 3.07 3.20 -9.26
CA TYR A 37 3.71 3.28 -7.95
C TYR A 37 4.79 4.38 -7.92
N ALA A 38 5.57 4.53 -8.99
CA ALA A 38 6.56 5.59 -9.12
C ALA A 38 5.89 6.97 -9.08
N GLU A 39 4.81 7.18 -9.84
CA GLU A 39 4.05 8.43 -9.83
C GLU A 39 3.49 8.75 -8.43
N PHE A 40 2.96 7.75 -7.72
CA PHE A 40 2.52 7.93 -6.34
C PHE A 40 3.67 8.35 -5.42
N ARG A 41 4.84 7.71 -5.54
CA ARG A 41 6.03 8.04 -4.76
C ARG A 41 6.59 9.42 -5.09
N GLU A 42 6.58 9.80 -6.36
CA GLU A 42 7.01 11.13 -6.81
C GLU A 42 6.07 12.21 -6.28
N ALA A 43 4.75 12.01 -6.36
CA ALA A 43 3.77 12.92 -5.77
C ALA A 43 3.97 13.06 -4.26
N GLN A 44 4.28 11.96 -3.56
CA GLN A 44 4.64 12.00 -2.14
C GLN A 44 5.92 12.82 -1.90
N GLN A 45 7.02 12.48 -2.58
CA GLN A 45 8.33 13.08 -2.32
C GLN A 45 8.42 14.55 -2.73
N SER A 46 7.84 14.90 -3.88
CA SER A 46 7.88 16.27 -4.41
C SER A 46 6.99 17.25 -3.65
N GLU A 47 5.84 16.79 -3.11
CA GLU A 47 4.87 17.69 -2.49
C GLU A 47 4.91 17.72 -0.96
N SER A 48 5.45 16.68 -0.31
CA SER A 48 5.39 16.58 1.16
C SER A 48 6.76 16.43 1.83
N GLY A 49 7.73 15.75 1.21
CA GLY A 49 8.94 15.31 1.91
C GLY A 49 8.67 14.40 3.13
N VAL A 50 7.44 13.87 3.26
CA VAL A 50 6.95 13.09 4.40
C VAL A 50 7.07 11.59 4.09
N ASP A 51 7.65 10.84 5.02
CA ASP A 51 7.63 9.37 4.99
C ASP A 51 6.24 8.85 5.41
N VAL A 52 5.73 7.79 4.75
CA VAL A 52 4.40 7.21 5.09
C VAL A 52 4.37 6.72 6.54
N ASP A 53 5.55 6.36 7.06
CA ASP A 53 5.72 5.88 8.43
C ASP A 53 5.71 7.04 9.47
N GLU A 54 5.80 8.32 9.04
CA GLU A 54 5.82 9.53 9.89
C GLU A 54 4.59 10.46 9.70
N LEU A 55 3.46 9.93 9.21
CA LEU A 55 2.22 10.71 8.97
C LEU A 55 1.61 11.38 10.23
N GLN A 56 2.13 11.13 11.43
CA GLN A 56 1.58 11.66 12.68
C GLN A 56 1.98 13.12 12.96
N SER A 57 2.95 13.69 12.25
CA SER A 57 3.49 15.05 12.47
C SER A 57 3.35 15.99 11.26
N GLY A 58 2.78 15.52 10.14
CA GLY A 58 2.68 16.28 8.90
C GLY A 58 1.63 17.40 8.92
N ASP A 59 1.80 18.37 8.01
CA ASP A 59 0.81 19.42 7.77
C ASP A 59 -0.50 18.83 7.18
N VAL A 60 -1.64 19.38 7.56
CA VAL A 60 -2.97 18.88 7.16
C VAL A 60 -3.15 18.95 5.65
N GLU A 61 -2.60 19.97 4.99
CA GLU A 61 -2.64 20.06 3.53
C GLU A 61 -1.79 18.99 2.85
N GLN A 62 -0.62 18.69 3.40
CA GLN A 62 0.24 17.61 2.91
C GLN A 62 -0.44 16.25 3.06
N LEU A 63 -1.07 15.98 4.20
CA LEU A 63 -1.82 14.75 4.43
C LEU A 63 -2.94 14.58 3.40
N ARG A 64 -3.68 15.65 3.08
CA ARG A 64 -4.74 15.58 2.03
C ARG A 64 -4.17 15.23 0.65
N LYS A 65 -3.01 15.79 0.30
CA LYS A 65 -2.34 15.51 -0.97
C LYS A 65 -1.88 14.06 -1.06
N VAL A 66 -1.25 13.55 0.01
CA VAL A 66 -0.85 12.13 0.11
C VAL A 66 -2.06 11.20 -0.01
N THR A 67 -3.15 11.47 0.73
CA THR A 67 -4.39 10.69 0.61
C THR A 67 -4.98 10.75 -0.81
N GLY A 68 -4.90 11.90 -1.47
CA GLY A 68 -5.34 12.06 -2.87
C GLY A 68 -4.51 11.22 -3.84
N GLY A 69 -3.18 11.30 -3.74
CA GLY A 69 -2.27 10.47 -4.55
C GLY A 69 -2.48 8.98 -4.31
N LEU A 70 -2.70 8.57 -3.06
CA LEU A 70 -3.00 7.19 -2.69
C LEU A 70 -4.30 6.70 -3.33
N ARG A 71 -5.36 7.51 -3.32
CA ARG A 71 -6.63 7.17 -3.97
C ARG A 71 -6.49 7.05 -5.48
N ILE A 72 -5.75 7.96 -6.11
CA ILE A 72 -5.47 7.91 -7.55
C ILE A 72 -4.69 6.63 -7.90
N PHE A 73 -3.67 6.29 -7.11
CA PHE A 73 -2.92 5.05 -7.27
C PHE A 73 -3.83 3.82 -7.19
N LEU A 74 -4.63 3.71 -6.12
CA LEU A 74 -5.56 2.60 -5.96
C LEU A 74 -6.60 2.55 -7.09
N ALA A 75 -7.07 3.69 -7.56
CA ALA A 75 -8.03 3.78 -8.66
C ALA A 75 -7.47 3.28 -10.00
N ARG A 76 -6.16 3.41 -10.25
CA ARG A 76 -5.52 2.84 -11.46
C ARG A 76 -5.49 1.32 -11.45
N LEU A 77 -5.40 0.73 -10.26
CA LEU A 77 -5.43 -0.72 -10.07
C LEU A 77 -6.86 -1.26 -9.94
N ALA A 78 -7.84 -0.37 -9.78
CA ALA A 78 -9.25 -0.69 -9.66
C ALA A 78 -9.90 -0.93 -11.03
N VAL A 79 -11.02 -1.66 -11.04
CA VAL A 79 -11.93 -1.64 -12.20
C VAL A 79 -12.62 -0.27 -12.30
N PRO A 80 -13.14 0.15 -13.47
CA PRO A 80 -13.66 1.50 -13.68
C PRO A 80 -14.70 1.95 -12.64
N GLU A 81 -15.60 1.07 -12.24
CA GLU A 81 -16.66 1.35 -11.27
C GLU A 81 -16.08 1.66 -9.88
N SER A 82 -15.07 0.90 -9.44
CA SER A 82 -14.40 1.11 -8.16
C SER A 82 -13.44 2.30 -8.19
N ALA A 83 -12.81 2.55 -9.34
CA ALA A 83 -11.98 3.72 -9.57
C ALA A 83 -12.77 5.02 -9.34
N VAL A 84 -13.97 5.12 -9.94
CA VAL A 84 -14.88 6.27 -9.76
C VAL A 84 -15.22 6.50 -8.29
N LEU A 85 -15.45 5.44 -7.51
CA LEU A 85 -15.74 5.57 -6.08
C LEU A 85 -14.53 6.09 -5.28
N LEU A 86 -13.32 5.62 -5.62
CA LEU A 86 -12.08 6.01 -4.95
C LEU A 86 -11.73 7.48 -5.19
N THR A 87 -11.96 7.98 -6.40
CA THR A 87 -11.60 9.35 -6.83
C THR A 87 -12.71 10.38 -6.72
N ARG A 88 -13.97 9.98 -6.47
CA ARG A 88 -15.06 10.95 -6.33
C ARG A 88 -14.81 11.94 -5.20
N VAL A 89 -14.92 13.22 -5.52
CA VAL A 89 -14.89 14.35 -4.57
C VAL A 89 -16.20 15.10 -4.66
N ASP A 90 -16.92 15.16 -3.55
CA ASP A 90 -18.18 15.89 -3.42
C ASP A 90 -17.88 17.28 -2.84
N VAL A 91 -18.45 18.34 -3.41
CA VAL A 91 -18.44 19.68 -2.81
C VAL A 91 -19.67 19.82 -1.95
N VAL A 92 -19.47 20.00 -0.65
CA VAL A 92 -20.54 19.95 0.35
C VAL A 92 -20.71 21.30 1.03
N LYS A 93 -21.97 21.73 1.22
CA LYS A 93 -22.33 22.92 2.01
C LYS A 93 -23.50 22.59 2.92
N GLY A 94 -23.37 22.89 4.21
CA GLY A 94 -24.45 22.63 5.18
C GLY A 94 -24.87 21.16 5.31
N GLY A 95 -24.04 20.21 4.86
CA GLY A 95 -24.36 18.78 4.83
C GLY A 95 -24.96 18.28 3.51
N GLU A 96 -25.25 19.18 2.56
CA GLU A 96 -25.77 18.83 1.24
C GLU A 96 -24.65 18.80 0.20
N VAL A 97 -24.68 17.80 -0.67
CA VAL A 97 -23.79 17.72 -1.83
C VAL A 97 -24.30 18.69 -2.89
N LEU A 98 -23.48 19.67 -3.25
CA LEU A 98 -23.78 20.64 -4.30
C LEU A 98 -23.44 20.10 -5.68
N GLU A 99 -22.26 19.47 -5.80
CA GLU A 99 -21.73 18.92 -7.06
C GLU A 99 -20.65 17.87 -6.77
N SER A 100 -20.43 16.94 -7.70
CA SER A 100 -19.42 15.89 -7.59
C SER A 100 -18.41 15.95 -8.74
N PHE A 101 -17.13 15.72 -8.42
CA PHE A 101 -16.00 15.78 -9.35
C PHE A 101 -15.15 14.50 -9.25
N GLN A 102 -14.26 14.29 -10.22
CA GLN A 102 -13.26 13.21 -10.21
C GLN A 102 -11.85 13.70 -9.86
N SER A 103 -11.71 15.00 -9.58
CA SER A 103 -10.44 15.64 -9.24
C SER A 103 -10.63 16.52 -8.02
N TRP A 104 -9.72 16.42 -7.06
CA TRP A 104 -9.70 17.30 -5.89
C TRP A 104 -9.48 18.76 -6.29
N GLY A 105 -8.62 19.02 -7.28
CA GLY A 105 -8.33 20.38 -7.74
C GLY A 105 -9.56 21.07 -8.32
N GLU A 106 -10.35 20.36 -9.12
CA GLU A 106 -11.60 20.89 -9.70
C GLU A 106 -12.65 21.13 -8.60
N ALA A 107 -12.82 20.18 -7.68
CA ALA A 107 -13.73 20.33 -6.56
C ALA A 107 -13.36 21.51 -5.65
N ALA A 108 -12.06 21.70 -5.39
CA ALA A 108 -11.56 22.83 -4.61
C ALA A 108 -11.83 24.17 -5.33
N ALA A 109 -11.49 24.26 -6.61
CA ALA A 109 -11.74 25.46 -7.41
C ALA A 109 -13.24 25.83 -7.48
N TYR A 110 -14.12 24.82 -7.57
CA TYR A 110 -15.57 25.05 -7.52
C TYR A 110 -16.02 25.51 -6.13
N ALA A 111 -15.50 24.91 -5.05
CA ALA A 111 -15.82 25.28 -3.68
C ALA A 111 -15.37 26.71 -3.32
N ASP A 112 -14.23 27.16 -3.83
CA ASP A 112 -13.71 28.52 -3.57
C ASP A 112 -14.66 29.63 -4.04
N GLY A 113 -15.50 29.34 -5.04
CA GLY A 113 -16.53 30.26 -5.53
C GLY A 113 -17.79 30.33 -4.65
N ILE A 114 -17.90 29.49 -3.62
CA ILE A 114 -19.14 29.30 -2.85
C ILE A 114 -18.82 29.40 -1.35
N ASP A 115 -19.25 30.50 -0.72
CA ASP A 115 -19.04 30.70 0.72
C ASP A 115 -19.62 29.54 1.56
N GLY A 116 -18.78 28.98 2.43
CA GLY A 116 -19.09 27.84 3.29
C GLY A 116 -19.14 26.47 2.61
N ALA A 117 -18.83 26.36 1.31
CA ALA A 117 -18.64 25.07 0.65
C ALA A 117 -17.24 24.49 0.92
N LYS A 118 -17.12 23.17 0.92
CA LYS A 118 -15.82 22.49 1.04
C LYS A 118 -15.77 21.20 0.22
N PRO A 119 -14.64 20.89 -0.43
CA PRO A 119 -14.45 19.60 -1.06
C PRO A 119 -14.29 18.50 0.01
N GLN A 120 -14.84 17.33 -0.28
CA GLN A 120 -14.79 16.16 0.58
C GLN A 120 -14.80 14.90 -0.28
N TRP A 121 -13.96 13.90 0.02
CA TRP A 121 -14.05 12.59 -0.64
C TRP A 121 -15.45 12.00 -0.47
N GLY A 122 -16.07 11.61 -1.59
CA GLY A 122 -17.43 11.05 -1.60
C GLY A 122 -17.49 9.67 -0.93
N LEU A 123 -16.49 8.83 -1.19
CA LEU A 123 -16.29 7.61 -0.43
C LEU A 123 -15.47 7.89 0.84
N ARG A 124 -16.13 7.90 1.99
CA ARG A 124 -15.51 8.18 3.30
C ARG A 124 -14.86 6.93 3.88
N LEU A 125 -13.57 6.77 3.60
CA LEU A 125 -12.74 5.73 4.19
C LEU A 125 -11.78 6.33 5.23
N PRO A 126 -11.60 5.67 6.39
CA PRO A 126 -10.50 5.99 7.29
C PRO A 126 -9.15 5.79 6.59
N GLU A 127 -8.17 6.62 6.91
CA GLU A 127 -6.82 6.54 6.30
C GLU A 127 -6.19 5.14 6.48
N ARG A 128 -6.39 4.52 7.66
CA ARG A 128 -5.96 3.15 7.93
C ARG A 128 -6.45 2.14 6.88
N VAL A 129 -7.68 2.30 6.38
CA VAL A 129 -8.24 1.40 5.37
C VAL A 129 -7.55 1.61 4.02
N LEU A 130 -7.28 2.85 3.63
CA LEU A 130 -6.55 3.15 2.39
C LEU A 130 -5.13 2.57 2.41
N LEU A 131 -4.44 2.67 3.54
CA LEU A 131 -3.11 2.06 3.72
C LEU A 131 -3.15 0.53 3.69
N GLN A 132 -4.21 -0.08 4.26
CA GLN A 132 -4.42 -1.53 4.17
C GLN A 132 -4.67 -1.99 2.72
N LEU A 133 -5.42 -1.21 1.93
CA LEU A 133 -5.62 -1.48 0.51
C LEU A 133 -4.30 -1.36 -0.28
N LEU A 134 -3.46 -0.37 0.05
CA LEU A 134 -2.12 -0.27 -0.54
C LEU A 134 -1.26 -1.49 -0.24
N GLU A 135 -1.21 -1.91 1.03
CA GLU A 135 -0.44 -3.09 1.42
C GLU A 135 -0.93 -4.34 0.69
N TRP A 136 -2.25 -4.52 0.59
CA TRP A 136 -2.85 -5.65 -0.12
C TRP A 136 -2.56 -5.62 -1.62
N THR A 137 -2.65 -4.46 -2.28
CA THR A 137 -2.32 -4.35 -3.72
C THR A 137 -0.83 -4.62 -4.01
N VAL A 138 0.08 -4.27 -3.10
CA VAL A 138 1.49 -4.66 -3.18
C VAL A 138 1.64 -6.19 -3.08
N GLU A 139 0.89 -6.84 -2.20
CA GLU A 139 0.90 -8.30 -2.09
C GLU A 139 0.41 -8.96 -3.39
N LEU A 140 -0.72 -8.48 -3.93
CA LEU A 140 -1.34 -8.99 -5.16
C LEU A 140 -0.41 -8.88 -6.38
N TYR A 141 0.07 -7.67 -6.68
CA TYR A 141 0.69 -7.39 -7.99
C TYR A 141 2.23 -7.35 -7.94
N ALA A 142 2.83 -7.04 -6.80
CA ALA A 142 4.29 -7.01 -6.67
C ALA A 142 4.88 -8.32 -6.09
N GLY A 143 4.05 -9.37 -5.95
CA GLY A 143 4.48 -10.67 -5.44
C GLY A 143 5.00 -10.61 -4.00
N GLY A 144 4.40 -9.76 -3.17
CA GLY A 144 4.79 -9.53 -1.77
C GLY A 144 6.14 -8.82 -1.58
N LYS A 145 6.80 -8.38 -2.65
CA LYS A 145 8.03 -7.59 -2.58
C LYS A 145 7.68 -6.12 -2.84
N ARG A 146 7.70 -5.30 -1.78
CA ARG A 146 7.68 -3.84 -1.95
C ARG A 146 8.80 -3.45 -2.92
N PRO A 147 8.53 -2.59 -3.93
CA PRO A 147 9.58 -2.10 -4.82
C PRO A 147 10.76 -1.53 -4.02
N PRO A 148 12.02 -1.72 -4.48
CA PRO A 148 13.23 -1.43 -3.71
C PRO A 148 13.48 0.07 -3.42
N THR A 149 12.56 0.96 -3.76
CA THR A 149 12.65 2.41 -3.55
C THR A 149 12.17 2.87 -2.17
N SER A 150 11.86 1.94 -1.25
CA SER A 150 11.52 2.24 0.14
C SER A 150 12.75 2.06 1.04
N PRO A 151 13.33 3.12 1.63
CA PRO A 151 14.37 2.98 2.65
C PRO A 151 13.73 2.54 3.97
N GLY A 152 13.45 1.24 4.13
CA GLY A 152 12.88 0.77 5.40
C GLY A 152 12.70 -0.74 5.57
N ALA A 153 12.60 -1.51 4.48
CA ALA A 153 12.43 -2.96 4.59
C ALA A 153 13.77 -3.68 4.36
N SER A 154 14.75 -3.48 5.25
CA SER A 154 15.81 -4.46 5.39
C SER A 154 15.17 -5.76 5.89
N ALA A 155 14.91 -6.69 4.97
CA ALA A 155 14.61 -8.07 5.33
C ALA A 155 15.67 -8.52 6.32
N ARG A 156 15.26 -8.98 7.51
CA ARG A 156 16.19 -9.58 8.47
C ARG A 156 16.94 -10.69 7.72
N PRO A 157 18.29 -10.70 7.73
CA PRO A 157 19.04 -11.80 7.16
C PRO A 157 18.53 -13.10 7.76
N SER A 158 18.21 -14.09 6.92
CA SER A 158 17.83 -15.41 7.39
C SER A 158 18.86 -15.90 8.43
N PRO A 159 18.44 -16.47 9.57
CA PRO A 159 19.38 -17.03 10.53
C PRO A 159 20.31 -18.00 9.81
N LYS A 160 21.63 -17.80 9.93
CA LYS A 160 22.62 -18.72 9.37
C LYS A 160 22.26 -20.14 9.82
N ALA A 161 22.09 -21.04 8.85
CA ALA A 161 21.94 -22.46 9.09
C ALA A 161 23.05 -22.93 10.05
N GLY A 162 22.64 -23.70 11.07
CA GLY A 162 23.44 -24.05 12.22
C GLY A 162 24.86 -24.52 11.88
N LYS A 163 25.83 -24.05 12.66
CA LYS A 163 27.21 -24.52 12.60
C LYS A 163 27.20 -26.00 12.98
N ARG A 164 27.55 -26.90 12.06
CA ARG A 164 27.79 -28.32 12.35
C ARG A 164 28.77 -28.42 13.51
N SER A 165 28.35 -29.03 14.61
CA SER A 165 29.25 -29.38 15.70
C SER A 165 30.23 -30.44 15.19
N THR A 166 31.51 -30.11 15.20
CA THR A 166 32.60 -31.07 15.11
C THR A 166 32.63 -31.86 16.42
N GLY A 167 31.88 -32.96 16.46
CA GLY A 167 32.09 -34.02 17.43
C GLY A 167 33.43 -34.68 17.18
N THR A 168 34.43 -34.39 18.02
CA THR A 168 35.69 -35.13 18.06
C THR A 168 35.89 -35.69 19.46
N SER A 169 35.46 -36.95 19.61
CA SER A 169 36.09 -38.05 20.34
C SER A 169 37.01 -37.70 21.51
N ARG A 170 36.60 -38.06 22.74
CA ARG A 170 37.48 -38.13 23.90
C ARG A 170 37.80 -39.61 24.19
N SER A 171 38.91 -40.07 23.64
CA SER A 171 39.47 -41.40 23.86
C SER A 171 40.17 -41.51 25.23
N LYS A 172 39.87 -42.60 25.95
CA LYS A 172 40.75 -43.40 26.83
C LYS A 172 41.74 -42.67 27.77
N GLY A 173 41.44 -42.71 29.08
CA GLY A 173 42.43 -42.75 30.16
C GLY A 173 41.89 -43.64 31.27
N SER A 174 42.15 -44.95 31.24
CA SER A 174 43.26 -45.65 31.89
C SER A 174 43.35 -45.41 33.39
N THR A 175 42.70 -46.29 34.13
CA THR A 175 42.90 -46.61 35.55
C THR A 175 44.39 -46.77 35.89
N ARG A 176 44.86 -46.16 36.97
CA ARG A 176 45.97 -46.67 37.79
C ARG A 176 45.65 -46.49 39.26
N THR A 177 45.50 -47.62 39.94
CA THR A 177 45.46 -47.79 41.39
C THR A 177 46.88 -48.11 41.87
N ALA A 178 47.41 -47.30 42.79
CA ALA A 178 48.53 -47.59 43.72
C ALA A 178 48.93 -46.25 44.39
N GLY A 179 49.08 -46.08 45.70
CA GLY A 179 48.92 -46.98 46.85
C GLY A 179 49.39 -46.27 48.13
N ARG A 180 49.34 -47.02 49.23
CA ARG A 180 49.91 -46.81 50.57
C ARG A 180 49.00 -46.19 51.64
#